data_AF-A0A8C5XCD6-F1
#
_entry.id   AF-A0A8C5XCD6-F1
#
_cell.length_a   1.000
_cell.length_b   1.000
_cell.length_c   1.000
_cell.angle_alpha   90.00
_cell.angle_beta   90.00
_cell.angle_gamma   90.00
#
_symmetry.space_group_name_H-M   'P 1'
#
loop_
_entity.id
_entity.type
_entity.pdbx_description
1 polymer ?
#
loop_
_entity_poly.entity_id
_entity_poly.type
_entity_poly.pdbx_seq_one_letter_code
_entity_poly.pdbx_strand_id
1 'polypeptide(L)'
;MAWRGLTAEFLRVPAVTRTYTAACVLTTAAVQLELLSPFQLYFNPHLVFRKFQVWRLITNFLFFGPLGFSFFFNMLFVFHYCRMLEEGSFRGRTADFAFMFLFGGVLMTLLGLLGSLFFLGQALTAMLVYVWSRRSPLVRVNFFGLLTFQAPFLPWALMGFSLLLGNSILVDLLGIVVGHIYYFLEDVFPKQPGGKRLLLTPGIPEHQGPASGSLTTWMQQSQ
;
A
#
# COMPACT_ATOMS: atom_id res chain seq x y z
N MET A 1 18.23 3.92 29.26
CA MET A 1 17.00 4.75 29.18
C MET A 1 16.60 5.08 27.75
N ALA A 2 17.52 5.38 26.82
CA ALA A 2 17.21 5.63 25.40
C ALA A 2 16.49 4.47 24.67
N TRP A 3 16.84 3.20 24.97
CA TRP A 3 16.18 2.03 24.39
C TRP A 3 14.68 1.93 24.71
N ARG A 4 14.28 2.36 25.92
CA ARG A 4 12.86 2.40 26.33
C ARG A 4 12.08 3.49 25.59
N GLY A 5 12.73 4.62 25.29
CA GLY A 5 12.14 5.68 24.47
C GLY A 5 11.97 5.25 23.00
N LEU A 6 13.00 4.63 22.41
CA LEU A 6 12.94 4.12 21.04
C LEU A 6 11.91 3.01 20.86
N THR A 7 11.82 2.08 21.82
CA THR A 7 10.79 1.03 21.80
C THR A 7 9.39 1.61 21.97
N ALA A 8 9.21 2.62 22.83
CA ALA A 8 7.93 3.31 22.96
C ALA A 8 7.51 4.04 21.66
N GLU A 9 8.42 4.75 21.00
CA GLU A 9 8.15 5.39 19.70
C GLU A 9 7.90 4.35 18.59
N PHE A 10 8.64 3.25 18.59
CA PHE A 10 8.43 2.15 17.64
C PHE A 10 7.09 1.42 17.86
N LEU A 11 6.63 1.32 19.12
CA LEU A 11 5.33 0.76 19.48
C LEU A 11 4.16 1.71 19.15
N ARG A 12 4.40 3.01 19.00
CA ARG A 12 3.39 3.99 18.54
C ARG A 12 3.12 3.90 17.04
N VAL A 13 4.05 3.37 16.26
CA VAL A 13 3.82 3.12 14.83
C VAL A 13 2.82 1.97 14.67
N PRO A 14 1.82 2.12 13.79
CA PRO A 14 0.87 1.05 13.49
C PRO A 14 1.54 -0.27 13.10
N ALA A 15 0.88 -1.38 13.43
CA ALA A 15 1.48 -2.71 13.37
C ALA A 15 1.97 -3.08 11.97
N VAL A 16 1.15 -2.88 10.93
CA VAL A 16 1.48 -3.31 9.56
C VAL A 16 2.57 -2.41 8.97
N THR A 17 2.43 -1.10 9.13
CA THR A 17 3.42 -0.10 8.72
C THR A 17 4.79 -0.39 9.32
N ARG A 18 4.82 -0.71 10.61
CA ARG A 18 6.06 -1.04 11.33
C ARG A 18 6.69 -2.33 10.84
N THR A 19 5.90 -3.40 10.69
CA THR A 19 6.41 -4.68 10.20
C THR A 19 6.94 -4.57 8.77
N TYR A 20 6.24 -3.83 7.91
CA TYR A 20 6.63 -3.65 6.51
C TYR A 20 7.92 -2.84 6.40
N THR A 21 7.99 -1.68 7.06
CA THR A 21 9.20 -0.85 7.03
C THR A 21 10.40 -1.54 7.67
N ALA A 22 10.22 -2.24 8.80
CA ALA A 22 11.30 -3.05 9.39
C ALA A 22 11.79 -4.13 8.41
N ALA A 23 10.87 -4.83 7.74
CA ALA A 23 11.22 -5.86 6.76
C ALA A 23 11.99 -5.27 5.56
N CYS A 24 11.63 -4.07 5.09
CA CYS A 24 12.37 -3.38 4.02
C CYS A 24 13.80 -2.99 4.43
N VAL A 25 13.98 -2.44 5.64
CA VAL A 25 15.33 -2.12 6.18
C VAL A 25 16.15 -3.39 6.30
N LEU A 26 15.59 -4.44 6.92
CA LEU A 26 16.29 -5.70 7.16
C LEU A 26 16.70 -6.38 5.84
N THR A 27 15.82 -6.39 4.85
CA THR A 27 16.12 -6.98 3.53
C THR A 27 17.24 -6.21 2.85
N THR A 28 17.21 -4.87 2.90
CA THR A 28 18.24 -4.04 2.28
C THR A 28 19.58 -4.16 3.01
N ALA A 29 19.57 -4.22 4.35
CA ALA A 29 20.76 -4.47 5.16
C ALA A 29 21.36 -5.85 4.87
N ALA A 30 20.55 -6.89 4.73
CA ALA A 30 21.02 -8.23 4.38
C ALA A 30 21.71 -8.27 3.01
N VAL A 31 21.23 -7.49 2.04
CA VAL A 31 21.91 -7.32 0.75
C VAL A 31 23.23 -6.59 0.89
N GLN A 32 23.26 -5.54 1.71
CA GLN A 32 24.45 -4.73 1.90
C GLN A 32 25.56 -5.46 2.66
N LEU A 33 25.20 -6.39 3.54
CA LEU A 33 26.12 -7.30 4.23
C LEU A 33 26.55 -8.48 3.36
N GLU A 34 26.18 -8.49 2.08
CA GLU A 34 26.45 -9.58 1.11
C GLU A 34 25.90 -10.95 1.55
N LEU A 35 24.98 -10.98 2.52
CA LEU A 35 24.29 -12.21 2.94
C LEU A 35 23.31 -12.69 1.86
N LEU A 36 22.78 -11.76 1.06
CA LEU A 36 21.88 -12.01 -0.06
C LEU A 36 22.34 -11.23 -1.29
N SER A 37 22.41 -11.90 -2.44
CA SER A 37 22.69 -11.22 -3.70
C SER A 37 21.44 -10.49 -4.22
N PRO A 38 21.53 -9.25 -4.76
CA PRO A 38 20.41 -8.59 -5.43
C PRO A 38 19.75 -9.46 -6.51
N PHE A 39 20.54 -10.31 -7.18
CA PHE A 39 20.06 -11.25 -8.20
C PHE A 39 19.15 -12.37 -7.63
N GLN A 40 19.23 -12.65 -6.33
CA GLN A 40 18.35 -13.60 -5.65
C GLN A 40 17.00 -12.99 -5.24
N LEU A 41 16.93 -11.66 -5.15
CA LEU A 41 15.71 -10.91 -4.80
C LEU A 41 14.88 -10.54 -6.01
N TYR A 42 15.53 -10.50 -7.17
CA TYR A 42 14.91 -10.23 -8.46
C TYR A 42 13.73 -11.17 -8.76
N PHE A 43 12.62 -10.58 -9.22
CA PHE A 43 11.46 -11.33 -9.69
C PHE A 43 11.73 -11.96 -11.06
N ASN A 44 12.08 -13.25 -11.07
CA ASN A 44 12.24 -14.02 -12.31
C ASN A 44 11.06 -15.01 -12.48
N PRO A 45 10.13 -14.75 -13.42
CA PRO A 45 8.95 -15.60 -13.66
C PRO A 45 9.30 -17.07 -13.87
N HIS A 46 10.36 -17.32 -14.65
CA HIS A 46 10.76 -18.66 -15.03
C HIS A 46 11.31 -19.45 -13.83
N LEU A 47 12.04 -18.80 -12.93
CA LEU A 47 12.56 -19.43 -11.71
C LEU A 47 11.48 -19.66 -10.65
N VAL A 48 10.51 -18.75 -10.55
CA VAL A 48 9.39 -18.89 -9.60
C VAL A 48 8.51 -20.08 -9.98
N PHE A 49 8.12 -20.21 -11.26
CA PHE A 49 7.21 -21.28 -11.68
C PHE A 49 7.90 -22.64 -11.90
N ARG A 50 9.15 -22.68 -12.40
CA ARG A 50 9.85 -23.97 -12.57
C ARG A 50 10.58 -24.48 -11.33
N LYS A 51 11.00 -23.60 -10.41
CA LYS A 51 11.80 -23.99 -9.23
C LYS A 51 11.13 -23.68 -7.88
N PHE A 52 9.85 -23.30 -7.86
CA PHE A 52 9.07 -23.04 -6.64
C PHE A 52 9.72 -22.08 -5.64
N GLN A 53 10.45 -21.06 -6.13
CA GLN A 53 11.11 -20.07 -5.28
C GLN A 53 10.13 -18.98 -4.81
N VAL A 54 9.12 -19.37 -4.01
CA VAL A 54 8.04 -18.50 -3.54
C VAL A 54 8.52 -17.31 -2.69
N TRP A 55 9.67 -17.42 -2.03
CA TRP A 55 10.26 -16.30 -1.29
C TRP A 55 10.53 -15.08 -2.17
N ARG A 56 10.86 -15.27 -3.47
CA ARG A 56 11.08 -14.18 -4.42
C ARG A 56 9.85 -13.31 -4.65
N LEU A 57 8.66 -13.89 -4.49
CA LEU A 57 7.40 -13.15 -4.59
C LEU A 57 7.31 -12.09 -3.50
N ILE A 58 7.73 -12.42 -2.28
CA ILE A 58 7.62 -11.54 -1.12
C ILE A 58 8.80 -10.56 -1.07
N THR A 59 10.02 -11.06 -1.26
CA THR A 59 11.23 -10.26 -1.10
C THR A 59 11.38 -9.15 -2.14
N ASN A 60 10.77 -9.32 -3.30
CA ASN A 60 10.76 -8.31 -4.37
C ASN A 60 9.93 -7.06 -4.03
N PHE A 61 8.91 -7.19 -3.17
CA PHE A 61 8.17 -6.03 -2.65
C PHE A 61 8.94 -5.29 -1.56
N LEU A 62 9.81 -6.01 -0.83
CA LEU A 62 10.56 -5.47 0.31
C LEU A 62 11.86 -4.76 -0.10
N PHE A 63 12.33 -4.97 -1.34
CA PHE A 63 13.59 -4.41 -1.81
C PHE A 63 13.37 -3.13 -2.64
N PHE A 64 13.99 -2.03 -2.18
CA PHE A 64 13.86 -0.69 -2.76
C PHE A 64 15.14 -0.20 -3.46
N GLY A 65 16.12 -1.10 -3.66
CA GLY A 65 17.45 -0.75 -4.17
C GLY A 65 18.53 -0.71 -3.07
N PRO A 66 19.80 -0.49 -3.45
CA PRO A 66 20.91 -0.38 -2.51
C PRO A 66 20.76 0.84 -1.58
N LEU A 67 21.46 0.83 -0.45
CA LEU A 67 21.45 1.95 0.48
C LEU A 67 21.99 3.21 -0.21
N GLY A 68 21.18 4.26 -0.25
CA GLY A 68 21.52 5.51 -0.90
C GLY A 68 20.35 6.50 -0.86
N PHE A 69 20.50 7.59 -1.62
CA PHE A 69 19.51 8.67 -1.67
C PHE A 69 18.13 8.17 -2.14
N SER A 70 18.09 7.39 -3.23
CA SER A 70 16.83 6.82 -3.74
C SER A 70 16.13 5.92 -2.70
N PHE A 71 16.87 5.04 -2.01
CA PHE A 71 16.31 4.18 -0.96
C PHE A 71 15.70 5.01 0.18
N PHE A 72 16.41 6.05 0.64
CA PHE A 72 15.94 6.91 1.73
C PHE A 72 14.57 7.55 1.42
N PHE A 73 14.41 8.16 0.25
CA PHE A 73 13.15 8.80 -0.12
C PHE A 73 12.02 7.79 -0.32
N ASN A 74 12.30 6.67 -0.97
CA ASN A 74 11.29 5.62 -1.15
C ASN A 74 10.82 5.06 0.19
N MET A 75 11.73 4.86 1.13
CA MET A 75 11.39 4.45 2.48
C MET A 75 10.55 5.50 3.22
N LEU A 76 10.89 6.78 3.06
CA LEU A 76 10.13 7.88 3.65
C LEU A 76 8.70 7.92 3.12
N PHE A 77 8.51 7.78 1.80
CA PHE A 77 7.17 7.73 1.21
C PHE A 77 6.38 6.53 1.68
N VAL A 78 6.98 5.33 1.63
CA VAL A 78 6.36 4.11 2.16
C VAL A 78 5.90 4.32 3.60
N PHE A 79 6.80 4.73 4.49
CA PHE A 79 6.49 4.91 5.90
C PHE A 79 5.37 5.92 6.10
N HIS A 80 5.45 7.08 5.44
CA HIS A 80 4.48 8.15 5.56
C HIS A 80 3.08 7.72 5.09
N TYR A 81 2.96 7.20 3.86
CA TYR A 81 1.65 6.86 3.29
C TYR A 81 1.06 5.57 3.86
N CYS A 82 1.88 4.57 4.22
CA CYS A 82 1.40 3.41 4.98
C CYS A 82 0.75 3.85 6.29
N ARG A 83 1.45 4.70 7.05
CA ARG A 83 0.95 5.21 8.33
C ARG A 83 -0.34 5.99 8.16
N MET A 84 -0.41 6.89 7.17
CA MET A 84 -1.62 7.67 6.91
C MET A 84 -2.82 6.81 6.52
N LEU A 85 -2.61 5.71 5.80
CA LEU A 85 -3.67 4.76 5.47
C LEU A 85 -4.11 3.94 6.69
N GLU A 86 -3.17 3.41 7.47
CA GLU A 86 -3.45 2.55 8.62
C GLU A 86 -4.09 3.32 9.78
N GLU A 87 -3.63 4.54 10.08
CA GLU A 87 -4.21 5.42 11.13
C GLU A 87 -5.45 6.18 10.65
N GLY A 88 -5.54 6.47 9.35
CA GLY A 88 -6.64 7.21 8.74
C GLY A 88 -7.76 6.29 8.27
N SER A 89 -7.64 5.80 7.03
CA SER A 89 -8.72 5.06 6.35
C SER A 89 -9.02 3.68 6.96
N PHE A 90 -8.02 3.02 7.55
CA PHE A 90 -8.11 1.66 8.08
C PHE A 90 -8.00 1.58 9.61
N ARG A 91 -8.30 2.67 10.31
CA ARG A 91 -8.22 2.72 11.78
C ARG A 91 -9.10 1.64 12.41
N GLY A 92 -8.50 0.71 13.15
CA GLY A 92 -9.20 -0.42 13.78
C GLY A 92 -9.54 -1.58 12.85
N ARG A 93 -9.21 -1.49 11.55
CA ARG A 93 -9.43 -2.53 10.52
C ARG A 93 -8.11 -2.94 9.87
N THR A 94 -7.17 -3.38 10.69
CA THR A 94 -5.83 -3.82 10.24
C THR A 94 -5.91 -5.00 9.27
N ALA A 95 -6.92 -5.86 9.39
CA ALA A 95 -7.18 -6.96 8.47
C ALA A 95 -7.48 -6.47 7.04
N ASP A 96 -8.29 -5.42 6.88
CA ASP A 96 -8.62 -4.83 5.58
C ASP A 96 -7.37 -4.20 4.93
N PHE A 97 -6.51 -3.57 5.75
CA PHE A 97 -5.24 -3.02 5.27
C PHE A 97 -4.26 -4.12 4.81
N ALA A 98 -4.14 -5.21 5.57
CA ALA A 98 -3.34 -6.37 5.16
C ALA A 98 -3.89 -7.02 3.88
N PHE A 99 -5.22 -7.09 3.75
CA PHE A 99 -5.87 -7.59 2.54
C PHE A 99 -5.57 -6.71 1.31
N MET A 100 -5.54 -5.39 1.45
CA MET A 100 -5.11 -4.48 0.38
C MET A 100 -3.67 -4.78 -0.09
N PHE A 101 -2.74 -5.03 0.84
CA PHE A 101 -1.37 -5.43 0.51
C PHE A 101 -1.32 -6.76 -0.25
N LEU A 102 -2.10 -7.75 0.20
CA LEU A 102 -2.17 -9.05 -0.46
C LEU A 102 -2.79 -8.94 -1.87
N PHE A 103 -3.91 -8.23 -2.00
CA PHE A 103 -4.56 -7.99 -3.28
C PHE A 103 -3.64 -7.26 -4.25
N GLY A 104 -3.03 -6.17 -3.81
CA GLY A 104 -2.06 -5.40 -4.60
C GLY A 104 -0.86 -6.26 -5.02
N GLY A 105 -0.31 -7.02 -4.08
CA GLY A 105 0.82 -7.93 -4.34
C GLY A 105 0.49 -9.02 -5.36
N VAL A 106 -0.67 -9.67 -5.24
CA VAL A 106 -1.12 -10.68 -6.22
C VAL A 106 -1.34 -10.06 -7.59
N LEU A 107 -2.06 -8.94 -7.68
CA LEU A 107 -2.37 -8.31 -8.96
C LEU A 107 -1.11 -7.76 -9.65
N MET A 108 -0.22 -7.11 -8.91
CA MET A 108 1.07 -6.67 -9.45
C MET A 108 1.95 -7.84 -9.86
N THR A 109 1.95 -8.95 -9.12
CA THR A 109 2.68 -10.15 -9.51
C THR A 109 2.14 -10.68 -10.84
N LEU A 110 0.82 -10.80 -10.99
CA LEU A 110 0.19 -11.27 -12.22
C LEU A 110 0.53 -10.37 -13.42
N LEU A 111 0.43 -9.05 -13.26
CA LEU A 111 0.77 -8.11 -14.33
C LEU A 111 2.28 -8.03 -14.59
N GLY A 112 3.09 -8.16 -13.54
CA GLY A 112 4.56 -8.17 -13.61
C GLY A 112 5.11 -9.38 -14.37
N LEU A 113 4.40 -10.51 -14.36
CA LEU A 113 4.71 -11.68 -15.20
C LEU A 113 4.65 -11.36 -16.70
N LEU A 114 3.73 -10.48 -17.12
CA LEU A 114 3.59 -10.07 -18.52
C LEU A 114 4.59 -8.98 -18.89
N GLY A 115 4.87 -8.06 -17.95
CA GLY A 115 5.72 -6.89 -18.20
C GLY A 115 7.21 -7.11 -18.03
N SER A 116 7.66 -8.30 -17.62
CA SER A 116 9.05 -8.59 -17.23
C SER A 116 9.61 -7.52 -16.27
N LEU A 117 8.80 -7.06 -15.30
CA LEU A 117 9.19 -5.99 -14.39
C LEU A 117 9.98 -6.53 -13.19
N PHE A 118 10.99 -5.77 -12.79
CA PHE A 118 12.15 -6.26 -12.05
C PHE A 118 11.99 -6.11 -10.53
N PHE A 119 11.47 -4.95 -10.10
CA PHE A 119 11.33 -4.54 -8.70
C PHE A 119 9.93 -3.98 -8.46
N LEU A 120 9.11 -4.66 -7.65
CA LEU A 120 7.70 -4.28 -7.43
C LEU A 120 7.49 -3.46 -6.15
N GLY A 121 8.51 -3.28 -5.30
CA GLY A 121 8.40 -2.45 -4.09
C GLY A 121 7.95 -1.01 -4.40
N GLN A 122 8.47 -0.41 -5.47
CA GLN A 122 8.07 0.93 -5.91
C GLN A 122 6.62 0.98 -6.39
N ALA A 123 6.17 -0.06 -7.12
CA ALA A 123 4.79 -0.17 -7.56
C ALA A 123 3.83 -0.22 -6.35
N LEU A 124 4.22 -0.91 -5.28
CA LEU A 124 3.43 -0.93 -4.05
C LEU A 124 3.35 0.45 -3.40
N THR A 125 4.46 1.20 -3.34
CA THR A 125 4.44 2.59 -2.85
C THR A 125 3.50 3.44 -3.68
N ALA A 126 3.59 3.38 -5.01
CA ALA A 126 2.73 4.12 -5.91
C ALA A 126 1.25 3.76 -5.73
N MET A 127 0.93 2.47 -5.52
CA MET A 127 -0.42 2.01 -5.18
C MET A 127 -0.92 2.61 -3.86
N LEU A 128 -0.11 2.57 -2.80
CA LEU A 128 -0.48 3.11 -1.48
C LEU A 128 -0.77 4.62 -1.57
N VAL A 129 0.12 5.36 -2.22
CA VAL A 129 -0.06 6.79 -2.46
C VAL A 129 -1.33 7.04 -3.26
N TYR A 130 -1.57 6.23 -4.30
CA TYR A 130 -2.77 6.34 -5.12
C TYR A 130 -4.04 6.16 -4.29
N VAL A 131 -4.16 5.05 -3.56
CA VAL A 131 -5.34 4.75 -2.74
C VAL A 131 -5.56 5.85 -1.71
N TRP A 132 -4.49 6.30 -1.02
CA TRP A 132 -4.57 7.40 -0.07
C TRP A 132 -5.06 8.69 -0.73
N SER A 133 -4.47 9.06 -1.88
CA SER A 133 -4.82 10.29 -2.60
C SER A 133 -6.28 10.36 -3.02
N ARG A 134 -6.85 9.23 -3.45
CA ARG A 134 -8.24 9.13 -3.89
C ARG A 134 -9.23 9.11 -2.73
N ARG A 135 -8.79 8.65 -1.55
CA ARG A 135 -9.58 8.67 -0.31
C ARG A 135 -9.55 10.02 0.40
N SER A 136 -8.56 10.86 0.12
CA SER A 136 -8.43 12.20 0.70
C SER A 136 -8.31 13.31 -0.36
N PRO A 137 -9.27 13.43 -1.32
CA PRO A 137 -9.13 14.30 -2.48
C PRO A 137 -9.09 15.80 -2.14
N LEU A 138 -9.69 16.20 -1.02
CA LEU A 138 -9.76 17.60 -0.57
C LEU A 138 -8.50 18.06 0.17
N VAL A 139 -7.61 17.12 0.54
CA VAL A 139 -6.38 17.45 1.27
C VAL A 139 -5.37 18.07 0.31
N ARG A 140 -4.82 19.22 0.69
CA ARG A 140 -3.69 19.84 0.00
C ARG A 140 -2.39 19.30 0.57
N VAL A 141 -1.53 18.81 -0.30
CA VAL A 141 -0.23 18.23 0.05
C VAL A 141 0.87 19.20 -0.35
N ASN A 142 1.78 19.45 0.58
CA ASN A 142 2.96 20.27 0.34
C ASN A 142 4.13 19.33 0.00
N PHE A 143 4.55 19.34 -1.26
CA PHE A 143 5.66 18.54 -1.73
C PHE A 143 6.97 19.29 -1.47
N PHE A 144 7.71 18.83 -0.45
CA PHE A 144 8.99 19.42 0.00
C PHE A 144 8.95 20.92 0.31
N GLY A 145 7.78 21.48 0.58
CA GLY A 145 7.60 22.93 0.81
C GLY A 145 7.75 23.79 -0.45
N LEU A 146 7.98 23.19 -1.62
CA LEU A 146 8.18 23.89 -2.89
C LEU A 146 6.88 24.02 -3.69
N LEU A 147 6.12 22.92 -3.75
CA LEU A 147 4.90 22.84 -4.55
C LEU A 147 3.74 22.41 -3.66
N THR A 148 2.59 23.05 -3.83
CA THR A 148 1.35 22.66 -3.13
C THR A 148 0.31 22.25 -4.16
N PHE A 149 -0.23 21.04 -4.02
CA PHE A 149 -1.24 20.51 -4.93
C PHE A 149 -2.23 19.62 -4.18
N GLN A 150 -3.37 19.32 -4.82
CA GLN A 150 -4.36 18.43 -4.22
C GLN A 150 -3.87 16.98 -4.24
N ALA A 151 -4.25 16.22 -3.22
CA ALA A 151 -3.85 14.82 -3.06
C ALA A 151 -3.95 13.97 -4.34
N PRO A 152 -5.00 14.05 -5.19
CA PRO A 152 -5.11 13.22 -6.40
C PRO A 152 -3.97 13.36 -7.42
N PHE A 153 -3.25 14.49 -7.40
CA PHE A 153 -2.09 14.73 -8.26
C PHE A 153 -0.78 14.15 -7.70
N LEU A 154 -0.78 13.72 -6.44
CA LEU A 154 0.39 13.22 -5.73
C LEU A 154 1.05 11.99 -6.37
N PRO A 155 0.32 10.95 -6.83
CA PRO A 155 0.95 9.80 -7.47
C PRO A 155 1.73 10.20 -8.72
N TRP A 156 1.23 11.17 -9.48
CA TRP A 156 1.88 11.70 -10.67
C TRP A 156 3.12 12.54 -10.34
N ALA A 157 3.05 13.35 -9.27
CA ALA A 157 4.20 14.10 -8.78
C ALA A 157 5.31 13.16 -8.27
N LEU A 158 4.95 12.11 -7.53
CA LEU A 158 5.91 11.10 -7.07
C LEU A 158 6.51 10.30 -8.22
N MET A 159 5.74 9.99 -9.27
CA MET A 159 6.25 9.37 -10.49
C MET A 159 7.25 10.28 -11.23
N GLY A 160 7.04 11.60 -11.24
CA GLY A 160 8.04 12.55 -11.75
C GLY A 160 9.30 12.56 -10.90
N PHE A 161 9.15 12.49 -9.58
CA PHE A 161 10.28 12.46 -8.65
C PHE A 161 11.04 11.12 -8.69
N SER A 162 10.36 10.00 -8.87
CA SER A 162 10.98 8.68 -8.98
C SER A 162 11.88 8.60 -10.23
N LEU A 163 11.47 9.22 -11.33
CA LEU A 163 12.29 9.38 -12.53
C LEU A 163 13.58 10.17 -12.23
N LEU A 164 13.50 11.26 -11.46
CA LEU A 164 14.67 12.03 -11.04
C LEU A 164 15.62 11.21 -10.17
N LEU A 165 15.09 10.26 -9.40
CA LEU A 165 15.86 9.30 -8.60
C LEU A 165 16.40 8.12 -9.42
N GLY A 166 16.13 8.06 -10.73
CA GLY A 166 16.56 6.99 -11.63
C GLY A 166 15.71 5.71 -11.55
N ASN A 167 14.51 5.77 -10.96
CA ASN A 167 13.58 4.64 -10.89
C ASN A 167 12.76 4.52 -12.19
N SER A 168 12.19 3.34 -12.41
CA SER A 168 11.40 3.07 -13.62
C SER A 168 9.97 3.60 -13.48
N ILE A 169 9.60 4.54 -14.35
CA ILE A 169 8.23 5.09 -14.44
C ILE A 169 7.19 3.99 -14.72
N LEU A 170 7.57 2.94 -15.46
CA LEU A 170 6.66 1.84 -15.79
C LEU A 170 6.19 1.09 -14.53
N VAL A 171 7.06 1.00 -13.53
CA VAL A 171 6.76 0.37 -12.25
C VAL A 171 5.77 1.23 -11.45
N ASP A 172 5.93 2.55 -11.47
CA ASP A 172 5.00 3.47 -10.81
C ASP A 172 3.63 3.50 -11.50
N LEU A 173 3.61 3.50 -12.84
CA LEU A 173 2.38 3.38 -13.62
C LEU A 173 1.63 2.08 -13.30
N LEU A 174 2.35 0.96 -13.20
CA LEU A 174 1.77 -0.31 -12.76
C LEU A 174 1.11 -0.16 -11.39
N GLY A 175 1.82 0.47 -10.44
CA GLY A 175 1.31 0.75 -9.10
C GLY A 175 0.03 1.60 -9.11
N ILE A 176 0.00 2.65 -9.92
CA ILE A 176 -1.16 3.54 -10.10
C ILE A 176 -2.34 2.77 -10.68
N VAL A 177 -2.13 1.93 -11.70
CA VAL A 177 -3.19 1.11 -12.31
C VAL A 177 -3.78 0.13 -11.30
N VAL A 178 -2.92 -0.60 -10.56
CA VAL A 178 -3.37 -1.53 -9.53
C VAL A 178 -4.11 -0.81 -8.39
N GLY A 179 -3.61 0.35 -7.98
CA GLY A 179 -4.28 1.20 -7.00
C GLY A 179 -5.64 1.69 -7.47
N HIS A 180 -5.78 2.01 -8.76
CA HIS A 180 -7.06 2.37 -9.37
C HIS A 180 -8.04 1.20 -9.37
N ILE A 181 -7.60 -0.01 -9.74
CA ILE A 181 -8.42 -1.22 -9.71
C ILE A 181 -8.90 -1.51 -8.27
N TYR A 182 -7.99 -1.45 -7.29
CA TYR A 182 -8.36 -1.63 -5.89
C TYR A 182 -9.37 -0.58 -5.41
N TYR A 183 -9.10 0.70 -5.65
CA TYR A 183 -10.01 1.79 -5.28
C TYR A 183 -11.38 1.63 -5.97
N PHE A 184 -11.40 1.24 -7.23
CA PHE A 184 -12.65 1.02 -7.95
C PHE A 184 -13.45 -0.14 -7.35
N LEU A 185 -12.82 -1.28 -7.06
CA LEU A 185 -13.49 -2.45 -6.51
C LEU A 185 -13.94 -2.24 -5.05
N GLU A 186 -13.16 -1.51 -4.25
CA GLU A 186 -13.43 -1.33 -2.82
C GLU A 186 -14.32 -0.12 -2.52
N ASP A 187 -14.10 1.02 -3.20
CA ASP A 187 -14.73 2.29 -2.84
C ASP A 187 -15.83 2.72 -3.81
N VAL A 188 -15.80 2.25 -5.07
CA VAL A 188 -16.74 2.66 -6.14
C VAL A 188 -17.79 1.58 -6.41
N PHE A 189 -17.36 0.33 -6.59
CA PHE A 189 -18.21 -0.80 -6.91
C PHE A 189 -19.33 -1.04 -5.88
N PRO A 190 -19.10 -1.00 -4.54
CA PRO A 190 -20.18 -1.19 -3.57
C PRO A 190 -21.14 0.02 -3.46
N LYS A 191 -20.82 1.17 -4.06
CA LYS A 191 -21.68 2.37 -4.04
C LYS A 191 -22.56 2.50 -5.29
N GLN A 192 -22.39 1.62 -6.28
CA GLN A 192 -23.24 1.58 -7.47
C GLN A 192 -24.54 0.80 -7.21
N PRO A 193 -25.66 1.11 -7.91
CA PRO A 193 -26.91 0.37 -7.76
C PRO A 193 -26.70 -1.11 -8.13
N GLY A 194 -26.81 -2.01 -7.15
CA GLY A 194 -26.55 -3.46 -7.32
C GLY A 194 -25.14 -3.93 -6.91
N GLY A 195 -24.29 -3.02 -6.42
CA GLY A 195 -22.94 -3.33 -5.93
C GLY A 195 -22.92 -4.20 -4.67
N LYS A 196 -22.29 -5.36 -4.74
CA LYS A 196 -21.95 -6.17 -3.55
C LYS A 196 -20.54 -5.82 -3.10
N ARG A 197 -20.26 -5.75 -1.79
CA ARG A 197 -18.88 -5.70 -1.27
C ARG A 197 -18.17 -7.01 -1.68
N LEU A 198 -17.37 -6.97 -2.74
CA LEU A 198 -16.65 -8.15 -3.24
C LEU A 198 -15.44 -8.49 -2.38
N LEU A 199 -14.87 -7.49 -1.68
CA LEU A 199 -13.77 -7.65 -0.75
C LEU A 199 -14.32 -7.78 0.68
N LEU A 200 -14.99 -8.89 0.94
CA LEU A 200 -15.38 -9.27 2.30
C LEU A 200 -14.19 -9.94 2.98
N THR A 201 -13.61 -9.26 3.97
CA THR A 201 -12.62 -9.82 4.89
C THR A 201 -13.25 -11.00 5.62
N PRO A 202 -12.69 -12.21 5.55
CA PRO A 202 -13.30 -13.36 6.19
C PRO A 202 -13.06 -13.27 7.71
N GLY A 203 -14.11 -12.91 8.46
CA GLY A 203 -14.23 -13.27 9.87
C GLY A 203 -14.27 -12.15 10.91
N ILE A 204 -15.08 -11.09 10.73
CA ILE A 204 -15.72 -10.40 11.87
C ILE A 204 -17.15 -10.06 11.45
N PRO A 205 -18.19 -10.55 12.16
CA PRO A 205 -19.57 -10.14 11.90
C PRO A 205 -19.69 -8.64 12.22
N GLU A 206 -19.66 -7.80 11.18
CA GLU A 206 -20.08 -6.42 11.29
C GLU A 206 -21.60 -6.47 11.47
N HIS A 207 -22.01 -6.36 12.73
CA HIS A 207 -23.40 -6.19 13.13
C HIS A 207 -23.91 -4.97 12.39
N GLN A 208 -24.63 -5.19 11.28
CA GLN A 208 -25.31 -4.14 10.56
C GLN A 208 -26.23 -3.47 11.59
N GLY A 209 -25.88 -2.26 12.00
CA GLY A 209 -26.78 -1.41 12.76
C GLY A 209 -28.07 -1.28 11.94
N PRO A 210 -29.25 -1.43 12.57
CA PRO A 210 -30.49 -1.42 11.83
C PRO A 210 -30.60 -0.12 11.07
N ALA A 211 -30.89 -0.24 9.77
CA ALA A 211 -31.27 0.87 8.91
C ALA A 211 -32.26 1.75 9.68
N SER A 212 -31.86 2.99 9.97
CA SER A 212 -32.69 4.00 10.63
C SER A 212 -33.76 4.51 9.67
N GLY A 213 -34.65 3.63 9.24
CA GLY A 213 -35.66 3.88 8.21
C GLY A 213 -37.06 3.38 8.57
N SER A 214 -37.33 2.98 9.81
CA SER A 214 -38.64 2.40 10.18
C SER A 214 -39.20 2.83 11.55
N LEU A 215 -38.61 3.83 12.21
CA LEU A 215 -39.11 4.31 13.51
C LEU A 215 -40.14 5.45 13.40
N THR A 216 -40.30 6.09 12.24
CA THR A 216 -41.27 7.18 12.05
C THR A 216 -42.69 6.72 11.75
N THR A 217 -42.93 5.43 11.45
CA THR A 217 -44.26 4.93 11.09
C THR A 217 -45.10 4.43 12.28
N TRP A 218 -44.51 4.20 13.45
CA TRP A 218 -45.24 3.65 14.61
C TRP A 218 -45.83 4.70 15.56
N MET A 219 -45.44 5.98 15.44
CA MET A 219 -45.99 7.06 16.27
C MET A 219 -47.25 7.72 15.67
N GLN A 220 -47.70 7.31 14.48
CA GLN A 220 -48.84 7.91 13.79
C GLN A 220 -50.09 7.01 13.74
N GLN A 221 -50.08 5.88 14.45
CA GLN A 221 -51.24 4.99 14.60
C GLN A 221 -51.75 4.88 16.06
N SER A 222 -51.30 5.75 16.96
CA SER A 222 -51.75 5.77 18.36
C SER A 222 -52.29 7.13 18.82
N GLN A 223 -52.98 7.85 17.93
CA GLN A 223 -53.93 8.92 18.27
C GLN A 223 -55.17 8.77 17.40
#